data_AF-A0A538AKV9-F1
#
_entry.id   AF-A0A538AKV9-F1
#
_cell.length_a   1.000
_cell.length_b   1.000
_cell.length_c   1.000
_cell.angle_alpha   90.00
_cell.angle_beta   90.00
_cell.angle_gamma   90.00
#
_symmetry.space_group_name_H-M   'P 1'
#
loop_
_entity.id
_entity.type
_entity.pdbx_description
1 polymer ?
#
loop_
_entity_poly.entity_id
_entity_poly.type
_entity_poly.pdbx_seq_one_letter_code
_entity_poly.pdbx_strand_id
1 'polypeptide(L)'
;MSAVSAALNSRRAVGALPWLAGMILAVGVVVFALTFFRNTSNVAPIDRAPGPPVRSVDQRTVPLAPTITQLARRFLHAAVGGENPTVAYRISGPSIRQGMTLAQWKHDWATVGVPIVPFPIDKVAASPFRTDLSHQKEAVLEVALVPKKGSGVASQVFFIGFGKFGKRWLVTYWGPHSPIPSHDAR
;
A
#
# COMPACT_ATOMS: atom_id res chain seq x y z
N MET A 1 35.83 49.96 8.51
CA MET A 1 35.38 49.42 9.82
C MET A 1 33.91 49.80 10.01
N SER A 2 33.05 49.27 9.12
CA SER A 2 31.95 48.31 9.38
C SER A 2 30.78 48.87 10.21
N ALA A 3 29.71 49.25 9.51
CA ALA A 3 28.41 49.66 10.05
C ALA A 3 27.75 48.61 10.98
N VAL A 4 28.30 47.40 11.01
CA VAL A 4 27.93 46.32 11.94
C VAL A 4 28.22 46.72 13.39
N SER A 5 29.25 47.53 13.66
CA SER A 5 29.62 47.93 15.03
C SER A 5 28.68 48.99 15.63
N ALA A 6 28.03 49.81 14.81
CA ALA A 6 27.15 50.89 15.28
C ALA A 6 25.71 50.42 15.58
N ALA A 7 25.23 49.37 14.91
CA ALA A 7 23.93 48.77 15.18
C ALA A 7 23.87 48.05 16.53
N LEU A 8 25.02 47.57 17.02
CA LEU A 8 25.17 46.82 18.28
C LEU A 8 25.13 47.69 19.55
N ASN A 9 25.23 49.02 19.45
CA ASN A 9 25.29 49.92 20.62
C ASN A 9 23.98 50.67 20.92
N SER A 10 22.86 50.28 20.32
CA SER A 10 21.57 50.85 20.67
C SER A 10 20.89 50.01 21.77
N ARG A 11 20.46 50.66 22.87
CA ARG A 11 19.71 50.01 23.97
C ARG A 11 18.47 49.24 23.49
N ARG A 12 17.94 49.59 22.31
CA ARG A 12 16.80 48.94 21.67
C ARG A 12 17.17 47.63 20.97
N ALA A 13 18.35 47.53 20.35
CA ALA A 13 18.84 46.30 19.72
C ALA A 13 19.18 45.22 20.76
N VAL A 14 19.76 45.61 21.90
CA VAL A 14 20.03 44.70 23.01
C VAL A 14 18.73 44.17 23.64
N GLY A 15 17.68 44.99 23.70
CA GLY A 15 16.37 44.58 24.22
C GLY A 15 15.57 43.64 23.31
N ALA A 16 15.79 43.70 22.00
CA ALA A 16 15.10 42.85 21.01
C ALA A 16 15.79 41.48 20.82
N LEU A 17 17.09 41.40 21.13
CA LEU A 17 17.89 40.17 21.01
C LEU A 17 17.33 38.96 21.80
N PRO A 18 16.92 39.08 23.08
CA PRO A 18 16.33 37.96 23.81
C PRO A 18 14.98 37.52 23.24
N TRP A 19 14.21 38.46 22.66
CA TRP A 19 12.93 38.14 22.01
C TRP A 19 13.12 37.37 20.71
N LEU A 20 14.07 37.77 19.87
CA LEU A 20 14.42 37.03 18.64
C LEU A 20 14.97 35.64 18.97
N ALA A 21 15.84 35.52 19.98
CA ALA A 21 16.34 34.22 20.44
C ALA A 21 15.21 33.33 20.97
N GLY A 22 14.27 33.90 21.74
CA GLY A 22 13.09 33.19 22.24
C GLY A 22 12.19 32.68 21.12
N MET A 23 11.97 33.48 20.07
CA MET A 23 11.19 33.09 18.89
C MET A 23 11.84 31.93 18.13
N ILE A 24 13.15 31.99 17.91
CA ILE A 24 13.89 30.91 17.22
C ILE A 24 13.82 29.62 18.04
N LEU A 25 13.99 29.71 19.36
CA LEU A 25 13.87 28.57 20.26
C LEU A 25 12.46 27.96 20.19
N ALA A 26 11.41 28.80 20.24
CA ALA A 26 10.03 28.34 20.17
C ALA A 26 9.73 27.61 18.85
N VAL A 27 10.18 28.16 17.72
CA VAL A 27 10.05 27.49 16.41
C VAL A 27 10.79 26.16 16.40
N GLY A 28 12.02 26.11 16.93
CA GLY A 28 12.80 24.88 17.03
C GLY A 28 12.11 23.79 17.85
N VAL A 29 11.55 24.15 19.01
CA VAL A 29 10.80 23.22 19.89
C VAL A 29 9.56 22.69 19.18
N VAL A 30 8.81 23.54 18.48
CA VAL A 30 7.61 23.12 17.74
C VAL A 30 7.98 22.17 16.60
N VAL A 31 9.01 22.48 15.82
CA VAL A 31 9.48 21.60 14.73
C VAL A 31 9.95 20.27 15.28
N PHE A 32 10.74 20.26 16.37
CA PHE A 32 11.19 19.05 17.05
C PHE A 32 10.01 18.22 17.57
N ALA A 33 9.02 18.87 18.18
CA ALA A 33 7.83 18.20 18.67
C ALA A 33 7.04 17.52 17.53
N LEU A 34 6.85 18.23 16.42
CA LEU A 34 6.14 17.73 15.26
C LEU A 34 6.89 16.63 14.50
N THR A 35 8.23 16.61 14.51
CA THR A 35 9.01 15.56 13.83
C THR A 35 9.14 14.30 14.68
N PHE A 36 9.39 14.43 15.98
CA PHE A 36 9.68 13.28 16.86
C PHE A 36 8.45 12.70 17.55
N PHE A 37 7.42 13.51 17.85
CA PHE A 37 6.22 13.04 18.57
C PHE A 37 4.99 12.91 17.66
N ARG A 38 5.19 12.82 16.34
CA ARG A 38 4.10 12.76 15.35
C ARG A 38 3.25 11.48 15.41
N ASN A 39 3.58 10.55 16.30
CA ASN A 39 2.82 9.31 16.47
C ASN A 39 2.87 8.79 17.91
N THR A 40 2.26 9.50 18.85
CA THR A 40 2.01 9.01 20.23
C THR A 40 0.67 8.28 20.33
N SER A 41 0.34 7.46 19.34
CA SER A 41 -0.81 6.56 19.43
C SER A 41 -0.58 5.61 20.60
N ASN A 42 -1.36 5.75 21.68
CA ASN A 42 -1.48 4.71 22.70
C ASN A 42 -2.12 3.51 22.01
N VAL A 43 -1.30 2.60 21.49
CA VAL A 43 -1.78 1.27 21.12
C VAL A 43 -2.08 0.60 22.45
N ALA A 44 -3.36 0.57 22.83
CA ALA A 44 -3.79 -0.24 23.96
C ALA A 44 -3.19 -1.65 23.74
N PRO A 45 -2.55 -2.25 24.75
CA PRO A 45 -2.19 -3.66 24.67
C PRO A 45 -3.41 -4.43 24.17
N ILE A 46 -3.21 -5.37 23.24
CA ILE A 46 -4.24 -6.35 22.91
C ILE A 46 -4.34 -7.29 24.11
N ASP A 47 -4.87 -6.77 25.22
CA ASP A 47 -5.39 -7.60 26.28
C ASP A 47 -6.54 -8.37 25.65
N ARG A 48 -6.56 -9.70 25.84
CA ARG A 48 -7.72 -10.51 25.46
C ARG A 48 -8.94 -9.83 26.07
N ALA A 49 -9.78 -9.22 25.23
CA ALA A 49 -11.02 -8.63 25.69
C ALA A 49 -11.75 -9.69 26.54
N PRO A 50 -12.12 -9.39 27.80
CA PRO A 50 -12.90 -10.30 28.61
C PRO A 50 -14.24 -10.53 27.90
N GLY A 51 -14.41 -11.72 27.33
CA GLY A 51 -15.60 -12.07 26.58
C GLY A 51 -15.43 -13.43 25.92
N PRO A 52 -16.54 -14.13 25.62
CA PRO A 52 -16.47 -15.33 24.79
C PRO A 52 -15.78 -14.96 23.46
N PRO A 53 -14.96 -15.86 22.88
CA PRO A 53 -14.34 -15.61 21.59
C PRO A 53 -15.43 -15.16 20.62
N VAL A 54 -15.21 -14.01 19.98
CA VAL A 54 -16.11 -13.57 18.91
C VAL A 54 -16.07 -14.67 17.88
N ARG A 55 -17.15 -15.43 17.80
CA ARG A 55 -17.31 -16.47 16.79
C ARG A 55 -17.26 -15.72 15.47
N SER A 56 -16.21 -15.93 14.70
CA SER A 56 -16.17 -15.51 13.31
C SER A 56 -17.43 -16.08 12.69
N VAL A 57 -18.40 -15.21 12.38
CA VAL A 57 -19.60 -15.62 11.67
C VAL A 57 -19.07 -16.22 10.39
N ASP A 58 -19.28 -17.52 10.19
CA ASP A 58 -18.95 -18.19 8.93
C ASP A 58 -19.63 -17.38 7.83
N GLN A 59 -18.87 -16.51 7.19
CA GLN A 59 -19.38 -15.69 6.11
C GLN A 59 -19.75 -16.69 5.03
N ARG A 60 -21.04 -16.74 4.70
CA ARG A 60 -21.57 -17.71 3.74
C ARG A 60 -20.77 -17.61 2.44
N THR A 61 -19.91 -18.60 2.21
CA THR A 61 -19.06 -18.66 1.03
C THR A 61 -19.98 -18.83 -0.17
N VAL A 62 -20.05 -17.81 -1.03
CA VAL A 62 -20.77 -17.91 -2.30
C VAL A 62 -19.83 -18.48 -3.36
N PRO A 63 -20.35 -19.18 -4.38
CA PRO A 63 -19.53 -19.58 -5.51
C PRO A 63 -18.82 -18.37 -6.14
N LEU A 64 -17.54 -18.54 -6.45
CA LEU A 64 -16.74 -17.49 -7.07
C LEU A 64 -17.32 -17.13 -8.45
N ALA A 65 -17.62 -15.86 -8.67
CA ALA A 65 -18.10 -15.41 -9.97
C ALA A 65 -16.98 -15.56 -11.04
N PRO A 66 -17.26 -16.14 -12.22
CA PRO A 66 -16.25 -16.37 -13.26
C PRO A 66 -15.60 -15.07 -13.77
N THR A 67 -16.30 -13.95 -13.67
CA THR A 67 -15.78 -12.61 -13.97
C THR A 67 -14.56 -12.24 -13.12
N ILE A 68 -14.45 -12.77 -11.90
CA ILE A 68 -13.34 -12.48 -10.98
C ILE A 68 -12.06 -13.13 -11.50
N THR A 69 -12.11 -14.40 -11.92
CA THR A 69 -10.95 -15.08 -12.48
C THR A 69 -10.46 -14.42 -13.77
N GLN A 70 -11.39 -13.96 -14.63
CA GLN A 70 -11.02 -13.23 -15.85
C GLN A 70 -10.39 -11.87 -15.52
N LEU A 71 -10.94 -11.16 -14.51
CA LEU A 71 -10.38 -9.91 -14.01
C LEU A 71 -8.99 -10.11 -13.42
N ALA A 72 -8.77 -11.20 -12.68
CA ALA A 72 -7.48 -11.58 -12.13
C ALA A 72 -6.43 -11.71 -13.24
N ARG A 73 -6.69 -12.56 -14.24
CA ARG A 73 -5.77 -12.75 -15.38
C ARG A 73 -5.47 -11.43 -16.10
N ARG A 74 -6.50 -10.62 -16.35
CA ARG A 74 -6.33 -9.31 -16.98
C ARG A 74 -5.47 -8.36 -16.14
N PHE A 75 -5.60 -8.42 -14.81
CA PHE A 75 -4.76 -7.65 -13.89
C PHE A 75 -3.31 -8.12 -13.89
N LEU A 76 -3.06 -9.44 -13.89
CA LEU A 76 -1.70 -9.97 -14.00
C LEU A 76 -0.99 -9.43 -15.25
N HIS A 77 -1.62 -9.53 -16.42
CA HIS A 77 -1.00 -9.06 -17.67
C HIS A 77 -0.88 -7.53 -17.74
N ALA A 78 -2.00 -6.82 -17.62
CA ALA A 78 -2.02 -5.38 -17.84
C ALA A 78 -1.29 -4.60 -16.76
N ALA A 79 -1.39 -5.04 -15.50
CA ALA A 79 -0.88 -4.31 -14.36
C ALA A 79 0.44 -4.87 -13.85
N VAL A 80 0.46 -6.13 -13.40
CA VAL A 80 1.65 -6.76 -12.80
C VAL A 80 2.76 -6.96 -13.83
N GLY A 81 2.40 -7.37 -15.05
CA GLY A 81 3.30 -7.56 -16.18
C GLY A 81 3.66 -6.27 -16.93
N GLY A 82 3.10 -5.12 -16.53
CA GLY A 82 3.50 -3.85 -17.12
C GLY A 82 2.85 -3.50 -18.47
N GLU A 83 1.98 -4.34 -19.04
CA GLU A 83 1.61 -4.27 -20.46
C GLU A 83 0.73 -3.06 -20.83
N ASN A 84 -0.19 -2.63 -19.95
CA ASN A 84 -1.15 -1.56 -20.30
C ASN A 84 -1.57 -0.71 -19.09
N PRO A 85 -1.01 0.51 -18.94
CA PRO A 85 -1.30 1.38 -17.78
C PRO A 85 -2.76 1.82 -17.72
N THR A 86 -3.42 2.00 -18.87
CA THR A 86 -4.82 2.47 -18.92
C THR A 86 -5.77 1.38 -18.46
N VAL A 87 -5.52 0.14 -18.88
CA VAL A 87 -6.29 -1.02 -18.43
C VAL A 87 -6.04 -1.25 -16.95
N ALA A 88 -4.77 -1.26 -16.51
CA ALA A 88 -4.36 -1.42 -15.12
C ALA A 88 -5.11 -0.44 -14.21
N TYR A 89 -5.06 0.87 -14.51
CA TYR A 89 -5.80 1.86 -13.75
C TYR A 89 -7.30 1.55 -13.68
N ARG A 90 -7.91 1.24 -14.83
CA ARG A 90 -9.37 1.07 -14.93
C ARG A 90 -9.89 -0.12 -14.13
N ILE A 91 -9.12 -1.20 -14.03
CA ILE A 91 -9.51 -2.42 -13.30
C ILE A 91 -9.09 -2.39 -11.83
N SER A 92 -8.12 -1.54 -11.46
CA SER A 92 -7.78 -1.25 -10.07
C SER A 92 -8.88 -0.48 -9.36
N GLY A 93 -9.15 -0.83 -8.12
CA GLY A 93 -10.03 -0.12 -7.20
C GLY A 93 -9.32 1.05 -6.52
N PRO A 94 -10.06 1.84 -5.72
CA PRO A 94 -9.53 3.03 -5.06
C PRO A 94 -8.30 2.78 -4.17
N SER A 95 -8.26 1.64 -3.49
CA SER A 95 -7.14 1.24 -2.62
C SER A 95 -5.83 1.07 -3.38
N ILE A 96 -5.86 0.45 -4.56
CA ILE A 96 -4.68 0.34 -5.44
C ILE A 96 -4.39 1.68 -6.11
N ARG A 97 -5.40 2.46 -6.51
CA ARG A 97 -5.17 3.75 -7.16
C ARG A 97 -4.58 4.82 -6.25
N GLN A 98 -4.78 4.70 -4.93
CA GLN A 98 -4.29 5.65 -3.93
C GLN A 98 -4.62 7.12 -4.26
N GLY A 99 -5.81 7.36 -4.84
CA GLY A 99 -6.25 8.71 -5.23
C GLY A 99 -5.61 9.27 -6.51
N MET A 100 -4.71 8.54 -7.19
CA MET A 100 -4.12 8.99 -8.45
C MET A 100 -5.19 9.18 -9.54
N THR A 101 -5.03 10.22 -10.34
CA THR A 101 -5.78 10.38 -11.59
C THR A 101 -5.23 9.46 -12.67
N LEU A 102 -6.01 9.19 -13.72
CA LEU A 102 -5.52 8.39 -14.86
C LEU A 102 -4.30 9.06 -15.53
N ALA A 103 -4.28 10.40 -15.61
CA ALA A 103 -3.17 11.14 -16.19
C ALA A 103 -1.90 10.97 -15.35
N GLN A 104 -2.01 11.15 -14.03
CA GLN A 104 -0.90 10.94 -13.08
C GLN A 104 -0.39 9.50 -13.16
N TRP A 105 -1.30 8.53 -13.11
CA TRP A 105 -0.97 7.10 -13.20
C TRP A 105 -0.17 6.76 -14.45
N LYS A 106 -0.60 7.26 -15.62
CA LYS A 106 0.11 7.00 -16.88
C LYS A 106 1.49 7.66 -16.93
N HIS A 107 1.62 8.85 -16.35
CA HIS A 107 2.91 9.54 -16.23
C HIS A 107 3.85 8.72 -15.33
N ASP A 108 3.39 8.36 -14.14
CA ASP A 108 4.19 7.69 -13.11
C ASP A 108 4.54 6.24 -13.49
N TRP A 109 3.70 5.56 -14.26
CA TRP A 109 3.92 4.19 -14.73
C TRP A 109 5.31 3.98 -15.34
N ALA A 110 5.82 4.97 -16.08
CA ALA A 110 7.09 4.88 -16.79
C ALA A 110 8.25 5.58 -16.05
N THR A 111 7.98 6.32 -14.98
CA THR A 111 8.98 7.16 -14.30
C THR A 111 9.29 6.63 -12.91
N VAL A 112 8.39 6.84 -11.96
CA VAL A 112 8.57 6.50 -10.53
C VAL A 112 7.91 5.17 -10.17
N GLY A 113 7.05 4.65 -11.04
CA GLY A 113 6.22 3.48 -10.81
C GLY A 113 4.88 3.80 -10.17
N VAL A 114 3.99 2.82 -10.18
CA VAL A 114 2.69 2.87 -9.50
C VAL A 114 2.70 1.92 -8.30
N PRO A 115 1.76 2.04 -7.35
CA PRO A 115 1.68 1.18 -6.16
C PRO A 115 1.19 -0.25 -6.48
N ILE A 116 1.83 -0.91 -7.45
CA ILE A 116 1.62 -2.29 -7.84
C ILE A 116 2.99 -2.93 -7.94
N VAL A 117 3.23 -3.97 -7.14
CA VAL A 117 4.48 -4.74 -7.21
C VAL A 117 4.55 -5.46 -8.55
N PRO A 118 5.53 -5.15 -9.42
CA PRO A 118 5.66 -5.79 -10.73
C PRO A 118 6.18 -7.22 -10.58
N PHE A 119 5.85 -8.07 -11.54
CA PHE A 119 6.41 -9.43 -11.67
C PHE A 119 6.59 -9.75 -13.15
N PRO A 120 7.69 -10.43 -13.57
CA PRO A 120 7.90 -10.80 -14.97
C PRO A 120 6.94 -11.91 -15.42
N ILE A 121 5.71 -11.54 -15.77
CA ILE A 121 4.64 -12.47 -16.17
C ILE A 121 5.01 -13.24 -17.45
N ASP A 122 5.83 -12.67 -18.33
CA ASP A 122 6.38 -13.33 -19.51
C ASP A 122 7.25 -14.55 -19.17
N LYS A 123 7.83 -14.58 -17.96
CA LYS A 123 8.63 -15.69 -17.44
C LYS A 123 7.83 -16.70 -16.62
N VAL A 124 6.52 -16.50 -16.46
CA VAL A 124 5.61 -17.41 -15.76
C VAL A 124 5.13 -18.51 -16.73
N ALA A 125 5.18 -19.76 -16.30
CA ALA A 125 4.64 -20.92 -17.00
C ALA A 125 3.17 -21.17 -16.64
N ALA A 126 2.82 -21.00 -15.37
CA ALA A 126 1.48 -21.22 -14.86
C ALA A 126 1.14 -20.24 -13.72
N SER A 127 -0.13 -19.85 -13.66
CA SER A 127 -0.69 -18.99 -12.62
C SER A 127 -1.97 -19.58 -12.02
N PRO A 128 -1.90 -20.74 -11.33
CA PRO A 128 -3.07 -21.33 -10.70
C PRO A 128 -3.63 -20.41 -9.63
N PHE A 129 -4.96 -20.33 -9.57
CA PHE A 129 -5.70 -19.57 -8.57
C PHE A 129 -6.33 -20.51 -7.54
N ARG A 130 -6.21 -20.16 -6.26
CA ARG A 130 -6.96 -20.78 -5.16
C ARG A 130 -7.87 -19.75 -4.54
N THR A 131 -9.14 -20.08 -4.31
CA THR A 131 -10.06 -19.18 -3.61
C THR A 131 -9.78 -19.24 -2.12
N ASP A 132 -9.46 -18.09 -1.52
CA ASP A 132 -9.28 -17.94 -0.07
C ASP A 132 -10.57 -17.42 0.58
N LEU A 133 -11.17 -16.38 -0.01
CA LEU A 133 -12.45 -15.81 0.41
C LEU A 133 -13.35 -15.61 -0.80
N SER A 134 -14.63 -15.96 -0.69
CA SER A 134 -15.64 -15.56 -1.68
C SER A 134 -16.95 -15.17 -1.01
N HIS A 135 -17.31 -13.90 -1.16
CA HIS A 135 -18.50 -13.31 -0.59
C HIS A 135 -19.24 -12.42 -1.60
N GLN A 136 -20.44 -11.96 -1.27
CA GLN A 136 -21.31 -11.25 -2.24
C GLN A 136 -20.70 -9.95 -2.81
N LYS A 137 -19.81 -9.31 -2.06
CA LYS A 137 -19.20 -8.01 -2.40
C LYS A 137 -17.68 -8.01 -2.41
N GLU A 138 -17.06 -9.10 -2.00
CA GLU A 138 -15.61 -9.21 -1.87
C GLU A 138 -15.16 -10.63 -2.19
N ALA A 139 -13.96 -10.75 -2.72
CA ALA A 139 -13.32 -12.04 -2.92
C ALA A 139 -11.81 -11.87 -2.77
N VAL A 140 -11.15 -12.92 -2.31
CA VAL A 140 -9.69 -13.00 -2.23
C VAL A 140 -9.29 -14.30 -2.89
N LEU A 141 -8.37 -14.20 -3.84
CA LEU A 141 -7.72 -15.36 -4.43
C LEU A 141 -6.24 -15.33 -4.06
N GLU A 142 -5.68 -16.51 -3.85
CA GLU A 142 -4.25 -16.71 -3.97
C GLU A 142 -3.90 -17.03 -5.41
N VAL A 143 -2.78 -16.48 -5.86
CA VAL A 143 -2.18 -16.84 -7.14
C VAL A 143 -0.73 -17.25 -6.92
N ALA A 144 -0.37 -18.45 -7.37
CA ALA A 144 1.02 -18.87 -7.43
C ALA A 144 1.58 -18.50 -8.80
N LEU A 145 2.66 -17.71 -8.84
CA LEU A 145 3.37 -17.39 -10.07
C LEU A 145 4.49 -18.41 -10.26
N VAL A 146 4.20 -19.46 -11.03
CA VAL A 146 5.14 -20.55 -11.26
C VAL A 146 6.03 -20.20 -12.45
N PRO A 147 7.34 -20.02 -12.27
CA PRO A 147 8.25 -19.62 -13.34
C PRO A 147 8.48 -20.75 -14.35
N LYS A 148 8.81 -20.39 -15.58
CA LYS A 148 9.34 -21.33 -16.59
C LYS A 148 10.66 -21.92 -16.08
N LYS A 149 10.88 -23.21 -16.36
CA LYS A 149 12.13 -23.91 -16.02
C LYS A 149 13.32 -23.15 -16.63
N GLY A 150 14.31 -22.83 -15.82
CA GLY A 150 15.52 -22.10 -16.26
C GLY A 150 15.36 -20.59 -16.47
N SER A 151 14.21 -19.99 -16.10
CA SER A 151 13.98 -18.54 -16.29
C SER A 151 14.76 -17.62 -15.32
N GLY A 152 15.36 -18.20 -14.27
CA GLY A 152 16.06 -17.46 -13.22
C GLY A 152 15.14 -16.69 -12.25
N VAL A 153 13.83 -16.86 -12.37
CA VAL A 153 12.83 -16.23 -11.49
C VAL A 153 12.39 -17.23 -10.43
N ALA A 154 12.27 -16.78 -9.18
CA ALA A 154 11.74 -17.61 -8.09
C ALA A 154 10.21 -17.70 -8.14
N SER A 155 9.67 -18.85 -7.72
CA SER A 155 8.23 -19.00 -7.52
C SER A 155 7.77 -18.12 -6.37
N GLN A 156 6.64 -17.44 -6.53
CA GLN A 156 6.10 -16.55 -5.52
C GLN A 156 4.58 -16.63 -5.49
N VAL A 157 4.01 -16.55 -4.29
CA VAL A 157 2.56 -16.55 -4.08
C VAL A 157 2.13 -15.13 -3.72
N PHE A 158 1.00 -14.71 -4.27
CA PHE A 158 0.39 -13.41 -4.01
C PHE A 158 -1.07 -13.59 -3.64
N PHE A 159 -1.57 -12.70 -2.79
CA PHE A 159 -3.00 -12.47 -2.68
C PHE A 159 -3.43 -11.42 -3.69
N ILE A 160 -4.57 -11.68 -4.33
CA ILE A 160 -5.31 -10.73 -5.13
C ILE A 160 -6.71 -10.57 -4.56
N GLY A 161 -7.02 -9.35 -4.11
CA GLY A 161 -8.30 -8.99 -3.53
C GLY A 161 -9.20 -8.29 -4.53
N PHE A 162 -10.50 -8.50 -4.41
CA PHE A 162 -11.53 -7.92 -5.25
C PHE A 162 -12.63 -7.30 -4.41
N GLY A 163 -13.12 -6.15 -4.85
CA GLY A 163 -14.28 -5.47 -4.27
C GLY A 163 -15.32 -5.18 -5.33
N LYS A 164 -16.60 -5.28 -4.96
CA LYS A 164 -17.74 -4.94 -5.81
C LYS A 164 -18.18 -3.49 -5.58
N PHE A 165 -17.96 -2.64 -6.57
CA PHE A 165 -18.34 -1.24 -6.58
C PHE A 165 -19.57 -1.07 -7.49
N GLY A 166 -20.75 -0.98 -6.88
CA GLY A 166 -22.02 -1.05 -7.61
C GLY A 166 -22.18 -2.38 -8.35
N LYS A 167 -22.24 -2.33 -9.68
CA LYS A 167 -22.33 -3.53 -10.53
C LYS A 167 -20.96 -4.07 -10.98
N ARG A 168 -19.86 -3.39 -10.63
CA ARG A 168 -18.54 -3.66 -11.20
C ARG A 168 -17.58 -4.23 -10.17
N TRP A 169 -16.88 -5.30 -10.52
CA TRP A 169 -15.74 -5.82 -9.76
C TRP A 169 -14.47 -5.07 -10.12
N LEU A 170 -13.68 -4.72 -9.12
CA LEU A 170 -12.37 -4.08 -9.23
C LEU A 170 -11.37 -4.78 -8.32
N VAL A 171 -10.09 -4.73 -8.69
CA VAL A 171 -9.01 -5.29 -7.88
C VAL A 171 -8.66 -4.31 -6.77
N THR A 172 -8.78 -4.73 -5.52
CA THR A 172 -8.59 -3.88 -4.34
C THR A 172 -7.30 -4.19 -3.59
N TYR A 173 -6.66 -5.32 -3.86
CA TYR A 173 -5.44 -5.71 -3.18
C TYR A 173 -4.52 -6.52 -4.10
N TRP A 174 -3.22 -6.29 -3.96
CA TRP A 174 -2.15 -7.07 -4.58
C TRP A 174 -0.95 -7.03 -3.65
N GLY A 175 -0.51 -8.19 -3.17
CA GLY A 175 0.62 -8.26 -2.24
C GLY A 175 1.17 -9.67 -2.08
N PRO A 176 2.48 -9.81 -1.77
CA PRO A 176 3.10 -11.11 -1.58
C PRO A 176 2.47 -11.82 -0.38
N HIS A 177 2.27 -13.12 -0.54
CA HIS A 177 1.82 -14.01 0.52
C HIS A 177 2.91 -15.03 0.78
N SER A 178 3.36 -15.11 2.03
CA SER A 178 4.16 -16.22 2.51
C SER A 178 3.21 -17.30 3.00
N PRO A 179 3.00 -18.39 2.24
CA PRO A 179 2.28 -19.52 2.80
C PRO A 179 3.05 -20.01 4.03
N ILE A 180 2.39 -20.09 5.18
CA ILE A 180 2.97 -20.70 6.37
C ILE A 180 3.28 -22.16 5.98
N PRO A 181 4.53 -22.65 6.13
CA PRO A 181 4.81 -24.05 5.89
C PRO A 181 3.92 -24.88 6.81
N SER A 182 3.00 -25.67 6.23
CA SER A 182 2.30 -26.68 7.00
C SER A 182 3.34 -27.67 7.52
N HIS A 183 3.30 -27.95 8.83
CA HIS A 183 4.23 -28.86 9.52
C HIS A 183 4.23 -30.30 8.95
N ASP A 184 3.35 -30.62 8.00
CA ASP A 184 3.11 -31.97 7.49
C ASP A 184 3.85 -32.30 6.17
N ALA A 185 4.82 -31.50 5.75
CA ALA A 185 5.71 -31.84 4.64
C ALA A 185 7.07 -32.33 5.14
N ARG A 186 7.11 -33.56 5.66
CA ARG A 186 8.32 -34.38 5.80
C ARG A 186 8.06 -35.77 5.24
#